data_AF-A0A4Y9ZFG2-F1
#
_entry.id   AF-A0A4Y9ZFG2-F1
#
_cell.length_a   1.000
_cell.length_b   1.000
_cell.length_c   1.000
_cell.angle_alpha   90.00
_cell.angle_beta   90.00
_cell.angle_gamma   90.00
#
_symmetry.space_group_name_H-M   'P 1'
#
loop_
_entity.id
_entity.type
_entity.pdbx_description
1 polymer ?
#
loop_
_entity_poly.entity_id
_entity_poly.type
_entity_poly.pdbx_seq_one_letter_code
_entity_poly.pdbx_strand_id
1 'polypeptide(L)'
;MAKSTRSKTKRAFRSKKRENGVYAAVEAARLQRLNAKLVALSTQDVEGEEDEEVVDDEVSPGWCWLASFGLLDPDEVTPSAMENSGFSDEPFPLSGMRALSRHHVAASVSSH
;
A
#
# COMPACT_ATOMS: atom_id res chain seq x y z
N MET A 1 -31.93 22.58 3.13
CA MET A 1 -31.44 21.18 2.96
C MET A 1 -29.93 21.16 2.77
N ALA A 2 -29.19 20.74 3.80
CA ALA A 2 -27.76 20.47 3.64
C ALA A 2 -27.54 19.35 2.60
N LYS A 3 -26.41 19.37 1.90
CA LYS A 3 -26.07 18.32 0.94
C LYS A 3 -25.39 17.16 1.67
N SER A 4 -25.74 15.92 1.32
CA SER A 4 -25.05 14.71 1.79
C SER A 4 -23.60 14.65 1.30
N THR A 5 -22.74 13.98 2.06
CA THR A 5 -21.34 13.67 1.71
C THR A 5 -21.21 12.97 0.35
N ARG A 6 -22.18 12.12 -0.02
CA ARG A 6 -22.22 11.39 -1.29
C ARG A 6 -22.96 12.14 -2.42
N SER A 7 -23.40 13.37 -2.18
CA SER A 7 -24.04 14.19 -3.22
C SER A 7 -23.13 14.33 -4.44
N LYS A 8 -23.66 14.03 -5.63
CA LYS A 8 -22.90 14.06 -6.89
C LYS A 8 -22.29 15.44 -7.15
N THR A 9 -23.05 16.51 -6.95
CA THR A 9 -22.60 17.89 -7.14
C THR A 9 -21.42 18.24 -6.23
N LYS A 10 -21.47 17.88 -4.94
CA LYS A 10 -20.35 18.15 -4.01
C LYS A 10 -19.15 17.26 -4.28
N ARG A 11 -19.36 16.00 -4.67
CA ARG A 11 -18.27 15.09 -5.06
C ARG A 11 -17.54 15.62 -6.30
N ALA A 12 -18.26 16.03 -7.34
CA ALA A 12 -17.68 16.60 -8.56
C ALA A 12 -16.87 17.88 -8.26
N PHE A 13 -17.40 18.77 -7.40
CA PHE A 13 -16.66 19.94 -6.94
C PHE A 13 -15.34 19.57 -6.22
N ARG A 14 -15.36 18.55 -5.35
CA ARG A 14 -14.13 18.07 -4.68
C ARG A 14 -13.18 17.40 -5.66
N SER A 15 -13.66 16.70 -6.69
CA SER A 15 -12.81 16.14 -7.76
C SER A 15 -12.04 17.25 -8.46
N LYS A 16 -12.76 18.25 -8.97
CA LYS A 16 -12.17 19.41 -9.65
C LYS A 16 -11.16 20.16 -8.77
N LYS A 17 -11.42 20.25 -7.46
CA LYS A 17 -10.49 20.88 -6.49
C LYS A 17 -9.19 20.08 -6.30
N ARG A 18 -9.26 18.75 -6.39
CA ARG A 18 -8.07 17.87 -6.29
C ARG A 18 -7.25 17.90 -7.57
N GLU A 19 -7.90 17.95 -8.72
CA GLU A 19 -7.24 17.89 -10.04
C GLU A 19 -6.60 19.23 -10.43
N ASN A 20 -7.35 20.34 -10.35
CA ASN A 20 -6.93 21.62 -10.95
C ASN A 20 -6.61 22.70 -9.92
N GLY A 21 -6.63 22.36 -8.63
CA GLY A 21 -6.46 23.32 -7.54
C GLY A 21 -5.08 23.26 -6.89
N VAL A 22 -4.92 24.08 -5.86
CA VAL A 22 -3.72 24.11 -4.99
C VAL A 22 -3.35 22.71 -4.44
N TYR A 23 -4.34 21.83 -4.23
CA TYR A 23 -4.09 20.45 -3.80
C TYR A 23 -3.17 19.68 -4.76
N ALA A 24 -3.38 19.82 -6.08
CA ALA A 24 -2.56 19.14 -7.07
C ALA A 24 -1.11 19.65 -7.04
N ALA A 25 -0.93 20.97 -6.98
CA ALA A 25 0.40 21.58 -6.93
C ALA A 25 1.18 21.19 -5.66
N VAL A 26 0.52 21.19 -4.50
CA VAL A 26 1.13 20.81 -3.23
C VAL A 26 1.53 19.33 -3.22
N GLU A 27 0.65 18.44 -3.68
CA GLU A 27 0.98 17.02 -3.77
C GLU A 27 2.11 16.74 -4.77
N ALA A 28 2.12 17.40 -5.92
CA ALA A 28 3.22 17.28 -6.89
C ALA A 28 4.56 17.68 -6.27
N ALA A 29 4.61 18.81 -5.54
CA ALA A 29 5.81 19.25 -4.84
C ALA A 29 6.24 18.26 -3.75
N ARG A 30 5.28 17.69 -3.00
CA ARG A 30 5.56 16.66 -1.99
C ARG A 30 6.16 15.41 -2.63
N LEU A 31 5.60 14.95 -3.75
CA LEU A 31 6.08 13.80 -4.50
C LEU A 31 7.48 14.04 -5.07
N GLN A 32 7.76 15.23 -5.60
CA GLN A 32 9.10 15.60 -6.07
C GLN A 32 10.15 15.53 -4.94
N ARG A 33 9.83 16.07 -3.75
CA ARG A 33 10.73 15.97 -2.59
C ARG A 33 10.98 14.53 -2.18
N LEU A 34 9.97 13.68 -2.20
CA LEU A 34 10.12 12.27 -1.86
C LEU A 34 10.94 11.51 -2.91
N ASN A 35 10.68 11.77 -4.19
CA ASN A 35 11.46 11.19 -5.28
C ASN A 35 12.94 11.57 -5.18
N ALA A 36 13.25 12.85 -4.96
CA ALA A 36 14.63 13.30 -4.77
C ALA A 36 15.34 12.58 -3.60
N LYS A 37 14.63 12.33 -2.48
CA LYS A 37 15.17 11.55 -1.35
C LYS A 37 15.42 10.10 -1.72
N LEU A 38 14.48 9.46 -2.43
CA LEU A 38 14.63 8.07 -2.86
C LEU A 38 15.78 7.92 -3.84
N VAL A 39 15.94 8.85 -4.80
CA VAL A 39 17.06 8.85 -5.74
C VAL A 39 18.39 9.00 -5.00
N ALA A 40 18.47 9.90 -4.01
CA ALA A 40 19.67 10.07 -3.20
C ALA A 40 20.06 8.77 -2.48
N LEU A 41 19.11 8.07 -1.86
CA LEU A 41 19.37 6.79 -1.21
C LEU A 41 19.78 5.71 -2.22
N SER A 42 19.07 5.59 -3.34
CA SER A 42 19.36 4.57 -4.35
C SER A 42 20.69 4.76 -5.08
N THR A 43 21.23 5.99 -5.08
CA THR A 43 22.53 6.30 -5.70
C THR A 43 23.69 6.19 -4.71
N GLN A 44 23.43 6.41 -3.41
CA GLN A 44 24.39 6.09 -2.34
C GLN A 44 24.74 4.60 -2.30
N ASP A 45 23.79 3.72 -2.59
CA ASP A 45 24.05 2.27 -2.69
C ASP A 45 24.97 1.88 -3.88
N VAL A 46 25.21 2.78 -4.83
CA VAL A 46 26.00 2.51 -6.05
C VAL A 46 27.39 3.15 -6.00
N GLU A 47 27.58 4.24 -5.23
CA GLU A 47 28.86 4.95 -5.12
C GLU A 47 29.70 4.55 -3.88
N GLY A 48 29.24 3.58 -3.10
CA GLY A 48 29.84 3.15 -1.81
C GLY A 48 30.67 1.86 -1.83
N GLU A 49 31.42 1.59 -2.91
CA GLU A 49 32.45 0.54 -2.90
C GLU A 49 33.85 1.18 -2.98
N GLU A 50 34.15 2.15 -2.10
CA GLU A 50 35.51 2.53 -1.70
C GLU A 50 35.42 3.52 -0.50
N ASP A 51 35.77 3.00 0.69
CA ASP A 51 36.18 3.69 1.91
C ASP A 51 35.24 4.71 2.60
N GLU A 52 34.40 4.23 3.52
CA GLU A 52 34.28 4.82 4.87
C GLU A 52 33.60 3.82 5.83
N GLU A 53 34.27 3.50 6.94
CA GLU A 53 33.71 2.69 8.03
C GLU A 53 32.45 3.36 8.60
N VAL A 54 31.28 2.91 8.16
CA VAL A 54 30.02 3.19 8.83
C VAL A 54 29.93 2.27 10.03
N VAL A 55 30.17 2.85 11.21
CA VAL A 55 29.76 2.28 12.48
C VAL A 55 28.27 1.93 12.38
N ASP A 56 28.02 0.64 12.62
CA ASP A 56 26.74 -0.03 12.69
C ASP A 56 25.79 0.70 13.65
N ASP A 57 24.98 1.62 13.13
CA ASP A 57 23.71 2.00 13.74
C ASP A 57 22.61 1.41 12.86
N GLU A 58 22.14 0.23 13.25
CA GLU A 58 20.97 -0.46 12.70
C GLU A 58 19.78 0.52 12.56
N VAL A 59 19.63 1.10 11.36
CA VAL A 59 18.43 1.86 11.00
C VAL A 59 17.30 0.85 10.79
N SER A 60 16.65 0.59 11.90
CA SER A 60 15.49 -0.26 12.05
C SER A 60 14.45 0.02 10.93
N PRO A 61 13.91 -1.03 10.27
CA PRO A 61 13.27 -0.92 8.97
C PRO A 61 11.86 -0.34 9.06
N GLY A 62 11.66 0.94 8.71
CA GLY A 62 10.40 1.56 8.22
C GLY A 62 9.12 1.49 9.09
N TRP A 63 9.08 0.64 10.11
CA TRP A 63 7.93 0.24 10.93
C TRP A 63 8.07 0.79 12.35
N CYS A 64 9.22 1.37 12.69
CA CYS A 64 9.57 1.89 14.02
C CYS A 64 8.71 3.08 14.47
N TRP A 65 7.94 3.68 13.55
CA TRP A 65 6.92 4.63 13.95
C TRP A 65 5.78 3.95 14.73
N LEU A 66 5.50 2.66 14.51
CA LEU A 66 4.57 1.88 15.35
C LEU A 66 5.05 1.81 16.80
N ALA A 67 6.36 1.65 17.01
CA ALA A 67 6.98 1.69 18.33
C ALA A 67 6.87 3.08 18.97
N SER A 68 6.97 4.15 18.17
CA SER A 68 6.77 5.53 18.66
C SER A 68 5.34 5.80 19.16
N PHE A 69 4.35 4.99 18.77
CA PHE A 69 2.97 5.03 19.28
C PHE A 69 2.70 3.96 20.36
N GLY A 70 3.69 3.15 20.74
CA GLY A 70 3.52 2.04 21.69
C GLY A 70 2.64 0.91 21.18
N LEU A 71 2.51 0.75 19.84
CA LEU A 71 1.73 -0.32 19.23
C LEU A 71 2.55 -1.59 18.95
N LEU A 72 3.88 -1.49 18.95
CA LEU A 72 4.77 -2.61 18.65
C LEU A 72 6.08 -2.44 19.42
N ASP A 73 6.42 -3.39 20.28
CA ASP A 73 7.70 -3.43 20.97
C ASP A 73 8.75 -4.06 20.03
N PRO A 74 9.87 -3.39 19.70
CA PRO A 74 10.92 -3.96 18.85
C PRO A 74 11.46 -5.29 19.38
N ASP A 75 11.44 -5.52 20.69
CA ASP A 75 11.94 -6.76 21.30
C ASP A 75 11.02 -7.97 21.05
N GLU A 76 9.78 -7.74 20.57
CA GLU A 76 8.84 -8.81 20.21
C GLU A 76 9.04 -9.31 18.76
N VAL A 77 9.77 -8.57 17.91
CA VAL A 77 10.01 -8.93 16.51
C VAL A 77 11.26 -9.82 16.41
N THR A 78 11.25 -10.95 17.11
CA THR A 78 12.28 -11.96 16.97
C THR A 78 11.86 -13.03 15.94
N PRO A 79 12.79 -13.60 15.17
CA PRO A 79 12.46 -14.67 14.21
C PRO A 79 11.77 -15.86 14.90
N SER A 80 12.12 -16.15 16.16
CA SER A 80 11.46 -17.17 16.98
C SER A 80 10.01 -16.82 17.36
N ALA A 81 9.69 -15.54 17.57
CA ALA A 81 8.30 -15.10 17.80
C ALA A 81 7.48 -15.14 16.50
N MET A 82 8.10 -14.86 15.35
CA MET A 82 7.46 -14.97 14.04
C MET A 82 7.14 -16.43 13.68
N GLU A 83 8.01 -17.39 14.02
CA GLU A 83 7.81 -18.83 13.77
C GLU A 83 6.58 -19.39 14.52
N ASN A 84 6.31 -18.88 15.73
CA ASN A 84 5.13 -19.25 16.52
C ASN A 84 3.83 -18.56 16.10
N SER A 85 3.87 -17.58 15.18
CA SER A 85 2.69 -16.81 14.74
C SER A 85 1.79 -17.54 13.74
N GLY A 86 2.07 -18.82 13.45
CA GLY A 86 1.21 -19.67 12.62
C GLY A 86 1.20 -19.30 11.13
N PHE A 87 2.14 -18.47 10.67
CA PHE A 87 2.45 -18.33 9.24
C PHE A 87 3.31 -19.50 8.78
N SER A 88 2.85 -20.72 9.04
CA SER A 88 3.47 -21.93 8.52
C SER A 88 3.22 -21.98 7.01
N ASP A 89 4.28 -22.23 6.25
CA ASP A 89 4.29 -22.61 4.84
C ASP A 89 3.51 -23.94 4.62
N GLU A 90 2.21 -23.92 4.87
CA GLU A 90 1.31 -24.98 4.44
C GLU A 90 0.76 -24.59 3.06
N PRO A 91 0.99 -25.39 2.00
CA PRO A 91 0.38 -25.14 0.71
C PRO A 91 -1.13 -25.16 0.89
N PHE A 92 -1.77 -24.01 0.72
CA PHE A 92 -3.22 -23.83 0.75
C PHE A 92 -3.94 -25.04 0.15
N PRO A 93 -4.78 -25.78 0.90
CA PRO A 93 -5.57 -26.83 0.28
C PRO A 93 -6.55 -26.15 -0.68
N LEU A 94 -6.32 -26.36 -1.98
CA LEU A 94 -7.28 -26.16 -3.06
C LEU A 94 -8.50 -27.08 -2.82
N SER A 95 -9.34 -26.74 -1.86
CA SER A 95 -10.58 -27.46 -1.57
C SER A 95 -11.67 -26.45 -1.24
N GLY A 96 -12.45 -26.08 -2.25
CA GLY A 96 -13.57 -25.17 -2.03
C GLY A 96 -14.20 -24.52 -3.27
N MET A 97 -13.70 -24.74 -4.49
CA MET A 97 -14.44 -24.31 -5.68
C MET A 97 -15.55 -25.30 -6.00
N ARG A 98 -16.65 -25.21 -5.25
CA ARG A 98 -17.94 -25.79 -5.66
C ARG A 98 -18.33 -25.16 -6.99
N ALA A 99 -18.31 -26.00 -8.02
CA ALA A 99 -18.81 -25.71 -9.36
C ALA A 99 -20.24 -25.16 -9.29
N LEU A 100 -20.42 -23.87 -9.55
CA LEU A 100 -21.73 -23.34 -9.89
C LEU A 100 -21.99 -23.69 -11.36
N SER A 101 -22.64 -24.84 -11.53
CA SER A 101 -23.39 -25.25 -12.71
C SER A 101 -24.18 -24.07 -13.28
N ARG A 102 -23.72 -23.53 -14.42
CA ARG A 102 -24.51 -22.63 -15.25
C ARG A 102 -25.48 -23.49 -16.05
N HIS A 103 -26.68 -23.65 -15.53
CA HIS A 103 -27.80 -24.15 -16.31
C HIS A 103 -28.12 -23.19 -17.46
N HIS A 104 -28.22 -23.78 -18.65
CA HIS A 104 -28.74 -23.20 -19.88
C HIS A 104 -30.10 -22.52 -19.66
N VAL A 105 -30.25 -21.30 -20.18
CA VAL A 105 -31.54 -20.81 -20.68
C VAL A 105 -31.31 -20.26 -22.08
N ALA A 106 -31.76 -21.03 -23.06
CA ALA A 106 -31.84 -20.62 -24.45
C ALA A 106 -32.91 -19.52 -24.59
N ALA A 107 -32.52 -18.34 -25.05
CA ALA A 107 -33.45 -17.33 -25.53
C ALA A 107 -33.55 -17.47 -27.05
N SER A 108 -34.63 -18.09 -27.51
CA SER A 108 -35.06 -18.06 -28.90
C SER A 108 -35.48 -16.62 -29.26
N VAL A 109 -34.71 -15.97 -30.13
CA VAL A 109 -35.19 -14.76 -30.81
C VAL A 109 -35.82 -15.20 -32.13
N SER A 110 -37.15 -15.31 -32.08
CA SER A 110 -38.01 -15.27 -33.26
C SER A 110 -38.25 -13.81 -33.62
N SER A 111 -37.92 -13.39 -34.84
CA SER A 111 -38.41 -12.13 -35.39
C SER A 111 -38.86 -12.36 -36.83
N HIS A 112 -40.07 -11.86 -37.09
CA HIS A 112 -40.75 -11.80 -38.37
C HIS A 112 -40.07 -10.82 -39.32
#